data_AF-D9XFW9-F1
#
_entry.id   AF-D9XFW9-F1
#
_cell.length_a   1.000
_cell.length_b   1.000
_cell.length_c   1.000
_cell.angle_alpha   90.00
_cell.angle_beta   90.00
_cell.angle_gamma   90.00
#
_symmetry.space_group_name_H-M   'P 1'
#
loop_
_entity.id
_entity.type
_entity.pdbx_description
1 polymer ?
#
loop_
_entity_poly.entity_id
_entity_poly.type
_entity_poly.pdbx_seq_one_letter_code
_entity_poly.pdbx_strand_id
1 'polypeptide(L)'
;MVEQLQRLVVRYGESVRKPVRFRPGTWRPRLASHGAAHVLDIGVESASGPGGDRLIERGDLVRLRDHAGDDPDGLRDLFVAVMIWGSGTTNGRGPRYTEAALSDPRLPRVLRTTCVAVRGGDLSGAYRQFALKGVGRSFFTKWFAAVDDREAICDRALILDDRVFRSLNALGWSSWKAAGTRHWPTRYATYVSCMHGWASSLGVTPDWLEWLLFHLNGRVDRDLSLGS
;
A
#
# COMPACT_ATOMS: atom_id res chain seq x y z
N MET A 1 12.01 12.79 17.24
CA MET A 1 11.26 12.28 16.06
C MET A 1 10.03 13.11 15.76
N VAL A 2 9.07 13.24 16.69
CA VAL A 2 7.84 14.03 16.46
C VAL A 2 8.14 15.47 16.02
N GLU A 3 9.13 16.13 16.62
CA GLU A 3 9.57 17.48 16.18
C GLU A 3 10.11 17.52 14.74
N GLN A 4 10.82 16.48 14.30
CA GLN A 4 11.28 16.38 12.91
C GLN A 4 10.11 16.15 11.96
N LEU A 5 9.15 15.31 12.36
CA LEU A 5 7.91 15.10 11.61
C LEU A 5 7.09 16.39 11.51
N GLN A 6 6.97 17.18 12.58
CA GLN A 6 6.28 18.47 12.56
C GLN A 6 6.86 19.42 11.51
N ARG A 7 8.19 19.53 11.43
CA ARG A 7 8.84 20.36 10.40
C ARG A 7 8.54 19.89 8.99
N LEU A 8 8.55 18.58 8.77
CA LEU A 8 8.22 17.98 7.47
C LEU A 8 6.73 18.19 7.13
N VAL A 9 5.83 18.07 8.11
CA VAL A 9 4.39 18.31 7.94
C VAL A 9 4.16 19.73 7.44
N VAL A 10 4.75 20.72 8.11
CA VAL A 10 4.63 22.14 7.71
C VAL A 10 5.17 22.36 6.30
N ARG A 11 6.35 21.80 5.98
CA ARG A 11 6.98 21.97 4.66
C ARG A 11 6.16 21.37 3.50
N TYR A 12 5.48 20.25 3.74
CA TYR A 12 4.81 19.49 2.69
C TYR A 12 3.27 19.59 2.73
N GLY A 13 2.70 20.42 3.61
CA GLY A 13 1.25 20.45 3.90
C GLY A 13 0.32 20.58 2.69
N GLU A 14 0.75 21.29 1.63
CA GLU A 14 -0.04 21.49 0.41
C GLU A 14 0.22 20.44 -0.68
N SER A 15 1.11 19.48 -0.43
CA SER A 15 1.49 18.49 -1.43
C SER A 15 0.39 17.45 -1.63
N VAL A 16 0.08 17.18 -2.91
CA VAL A 16 -0.96 16.23 -3.29
C VAL A 16 -0.36 14.99 -3.94
N ARG A 17 -0.92 13.83 -3.58
CA ARG A 17 -0.57 12.56 -4.19
C ARG A 17 -1.06 12.48 -5.64
N LYS A 18 -0.15 12.21 -6.57
CA LYS A 18 -0.48 12.01 -7.99
C LYS A 18 -1.02 10.59 -8.24
N PRO A 19 -1.93 10.43 -9.23
CA PRO A 19 -2.33 9.11 -9.74
C PRO A 19 -1.13 8.30 -10.24
N VAL A 20 -1.25 6.98 -10.20
CA VAL A 20 -0.21 6.06 -10.68
C VAL A 20 -0.50 5.68 -12.12
N ARG A 21 0.48 5.89 -13.01
CA ARG A 21 0.39 5.43 -14.40
C ARG A 21 0.72 3.94 -14.51
N PHE A 22 -0.06 3.22 -15.31
CA PHE A 22 0.25 1.85 -15.72
C PHE A 22 -0.07 1.63 -17.21
N ARG A 23 0.51 0.57 -17.79
CA ARG A 23 0.35 0.23 -19.21
C ARG A 23 -0.46 -1.06 -19.37
N PRO A 24 -1.76 -1.02 -19.71
CA PRO A 24 -2.60 -2.21 -19.87
C PRO A 24 -1.96 -3.33 -20.70
N GLY A 25 -1.30 -2.99 -21.81
CA GLY A 25 -0.63 -3.95 -22.70
C GLY A 25 0.44 -4.81 -22.00
N THR A 26 1.12 -4.31 -20.96
CA THR A 26 2.13 -5.10 -20.23
C THR A 26 1.52 -6.11 -19.26
N TRP A 27 0.25 -5.91 -18.89
CA TRP A 27 -0.46 -6.75 -17.92
C TRP A 27 -1.37 -7.77 -18.61
N ARG A 28 -2.02 -7.40 -19.72
CA ARG A 28 -3.04 -8.21 -20.39
C ARG A 28 -2.63 -9.67 -20.64
N PRO A 29 -1.44 -10.00 -21.17
CA PRO A 29 -1.04 -11.39 -21.41
C PRO A 29 -0.91 -12.22 -20.13
N ARG A 30 -0.66 -11.57 -18.99
CA ARG A 30 -0.43 -12.19 -17.68
C ARG A 30 -1.72 -12.37 -16.87
N LEU A 31 -2.78 -11.67 -17.23
CA LEU A 31 -4.06 -11.66 -16.50
C LEU A 31 -5.16 -12.43 -17.24
N ALA A 32 -5.07 -12.55 -18.56
CA ALA A 32 -6.12 -13.15 -19.38
C ALA A 32 -6.40 -14.62 -19.01
N SER A 33 -5.37 -15.43 -18.79
CA SER A 33 -5.50 -16.83 -18.36
C SER A 33 -6.10 -17.01 -16.96
N HIS A 34 -6.18 -15.93 -16.17
CA HIS A 34 -6.70 -15.92 -14.81
C HIS A 34 -8.05 -15.21 -14.69
N GLY A 35 -8.69 -14.84 -15.81
CA GLY A 35 -9.97 -14.15 -15.80
C GLY A 35 -9.95 -12.76 -15.17
N ALA A 36 -8.77 -12.11 -15.09
CA ALA A 36 -8.59 -10.82 -14.41
C ALA A 36 -8.23 -9.67 -15.36
N ALA A 37 -8.38 -9.87 -16.67
CA ALA A 37 -7.96 -8.87 -17.67
C ALA A 37 -8.89 -7.64 -17.72
N HIS A 38 -10.14 -7.77 -17.29
CA HIS A 38 -11.10 -6.65 -17.19
C HIS A 38 -10.67 -5.61 -16.15
N VAL A 39 -9.86 -5.99 -15.17
CA VAL A 39 -9.25 -5.06 -14.20
C VAL A 39 -8.39 -4.00 -14.90
N LEU A 40 -7.99 -4.20 -16.15
CA LEU A 40 -7.22 -3.22 -16.92
C LEU A 40 -8.05 -2.02 -17.39
N ASP A 41 -9.38 -2.09 -17.28
CA ASP A 41 -10.29 -1.01 -17.65
C ASP A 41 -10.59 -0.07 -16.48
N ILE A 42 -9.94 -0.27 -15.32
CA ILE A 42 -10.07 0.60 -14.14
C ILE A 42 -9.30 1.92 -14.33
N GLY A 43 -9.70 2.94 -13.55
CA GLY A 43 -9.13 4.27 -13.62
C GLY A 43 -9.46 4.99 -14.93
N VAL A 44 -8.70 6.03 -15.25
CA VAL A 44 -8.94 6.89 -16.43
C VAL A 44 -7.83 6.77 -17.46
N GLU A 45 -8.14 7.02 -18.73
CA GLU A 45 -7.13 7.08 -19.78
C GLU A 45 -6.17 8.25 -19.54
N SER A 46 -4.88 8.02 -19.78
CA SER A 46 -3.87 9.06 -19.63
C SER A 46 -3.84 9.94 -20.87
N ALA A 47 -4.21 11.22 -20.72
CA ALA A 47 -4.13 12.21 -21.79
C ALA A 47 -2.68 12.56 -22.22
N SER A 48 -1.67 12.20 -21.41
CA SER A 48 -0.28 12.66 -21.56
C SER A 48 0.74 11.51 -21.63
N GLY A 49 0.40 10.40 -22.29
CA GLY A 49 1.29 9.23 -22.44
C GLY A 49 1.24 8.59 -23.84
N PRO A 50 2.05 7.56 -24.11
CA PRO A 50 1.85 6.69 -25.27
C PRO A 50 0.40 6.18 -25.26
N GLY A 51 -0.25 6.12 -26.42
CA GLY A 51 -1.67 5.75 -26.53
C GLY A 51 -2.00 4.47 -25.75
N GLY A 52 -3.02 4.54 -24.90
CA GLY A 52 -3.53 3.40 -24.11
C GLY A 52 -2.98 3.27 -22.68
N ASP A 53 -2.06 4.13 -22.22
CA ASP A 53 -1.69 4.19 -20.79
C ASP A 53 -2.88 4.68 -19.95
N ARG A 54 -3.02 4.17 -18.72
CA ARG A 54 -4.09 4.54 -17.78
C ARG A 54 -3.54 5.03 -16.45
N LEU A 55 -4.34 5.80 -15.73
CA LEU A 55 -4.07 6.33 -14.41
C LEU A 55 -5.00 5.68 -13.40
N ILE A 56 -4.44 5.17 -12.31
CA ILE A 56 -5.17 4.59 -11.18
C ILE A 56 -4.87 5.35 -9.90
N GLU A 57 -5.90 5.63 -9.12
CA GLU A 57 -5.84 6.33 -7.83
C GLU A 57 -6.38 5.47 -6.68
N ARG A 58 -6.21 5.94 -5.44
CA ARG A 58 -6.77 5.23 -4.27
C ARG A 58 -8.31 5.15 -4.32
N GLY A 59 -8.96 6.16 -4.91
CA GLY A 59 -10.41 6.17 -5.10
C GLY A 59 -10.91 5.00 -5.94
N ASP A 60 -10.14 4.57 -6.95
CA ASP A 60 -10.46 3.37 -7.73
C ASP A 60 -10.43 2.10 -6.89
N LEU A 61 -9.43 1.98 -6.00
CA LEU A 61 -9.30 0.83 -5.10
C LEU A 61 -10.45 0.77 -4.09
N VAL A 62 -10.89 1.91 -3.58
CA VAL A 62 -12.07 2.02 -2.70
C VAL A 62 -13.33 1.55 -3.42
N ARG A 63 -13.59 2.04 -4.64
CA ARG A 63 -14.73 1.61 -5.45
C ARG A 63 -14.71 0.10 -5.72
N LEU A 64 -13.54 -0.46 -6.03
CA LEU A 64 -13.38 -1.90 -6.26
C LEU A 64 -13.60 -2.71 -4.98
N ARG A 65 -13.10 -2.26 -3.83
CA ARG A 65 -13.35 -2.91 -2.54
C ARG A 65 -14.83 -2.96 -2.22
N ASP A 66 -15.52 -1.83 -2.38
CA ASP A 66 -16.94 -1.71 -2.09
C ASP A 66 -17.78 -2.61 -3.01
N HIS A 67 -17.37 -2.74 -4.28
CA HIS A 67 -18.00 -3.66 -5.24
C HIS A 67 -17.67 -5.14 -4.95
N ALA A 68 -16.45 -5.44 -4.51
CA ALA A 68 -16.01 -6.81 -4.24
C ALA A 68 -16.73 -7.43 -3.03
N GLY A 69 -16.98 -6.65 -1.97
CA GLY A 69 -17.55 -7.17 -0.72
C GLY A 69 -16.70 -8.31 -0.15
N ASP A 70 -17.28 -9.51 -0.11
CA ASP A 70 -16.62 -10.77 0.27
C ASP A 70 -16.51 -11.78 -0.89
N ASP A 71 -16.85 -11.36 -2.12
CA ASP A 71 -16.83 -12.21 -3.32
C ASP A 71 -15.39 -12.62 -3.68
N PRO A 72 -15.09 -13.91 -3.87
CA PRO A 72 -13.74 -14.37 -4.19
C PRO A 72 -13.15 -13.76 -5.47
N ASP A 73 -13.96 -13.58 -6.52
CA ASP A 73 -13.49 -12.98 -7.78
C ASP A 73 -13.28 -11.47 -7.61
N GLY A 74 -14.17 -10.79 -6.91
CA GLY A 74 -14.01 -9.38 -6.52
C GLY A 74 -12.74 -9.14 -5.69
N LEU A 75 -12.43 -10.01 -4.72
CA LEU A 75 -11.19 -9.90 -3.93
C LEU A 75 -9.94 -10.15 -4.80
N ARG A 76 -10.00 -11.08 -5.76
CA ARG A 76 -8.92 -11.28 -6.75
C ARG A 76 -8.72 -10.01 -7.57
N ASP A 77 -9.80 -9.41 -8.05
CA ASP A 77 -9.76 -8.25 -8.92
C ASP A 77 -9.24 -7.00 -8.19
N LEU A 78 -9.69 -6.79 -6.95
CA LEU A 78 -9.12 -5.78 -6.06
C LEU A 78 -7.62 -6.04 -5.82
N PHE A 79 -7.22 -7.28 -5.55
CA PHE A 79 -5.81 -7.63 -5.36
C PHE A 79 -4.98 -7.28 -6.61
N VAL A 80 -5.47 -7.60 -7.81
CA VAL A 80 -4.81 -7.24 -9.08
C VAL A 80 -4.70 -5.72 -9.22
N ALA A 81 -5.77 -4.97 -8.94
CA ALA A 81 -5.74 -3.51 -8.96
C ALA A 81 -4.71 -2.92 -7.99
N VAL A 82 -4.59 -3.48 -6.79
CA VAL A 82 -3.56 -3.11 -5.80
C VAL A 82 -2.16 -3.39 -6.33
N MET A 83 -1.94 -4.51 -7.02
CA MET A 83 -0.64 -4.83 -7.62
C MET A 83 -0.30 -3.87 -8.76
N ILE A 84 -1.27 -3.51 -9.59
CA ILE A 84 -1.12 -2.51 -10.66
C ILE A 84 -0.72 -1.15 -10.06
N TRP A 85 -1.51 -0.66 -9.11
CA TRP A 85 -1.28 0.59 -8.40
C TRP A 85 0.08 0.61 -7.67
N GLY A 86 0.47 -0.51 -7.06
CA GLY A 86 1.74 -0.63 -6.35
C GLY A 86 2.97 -0.73 -7.25
N SER A 87 2.80 -1.18 -8.49
CA SER A 87 3.91 -1.44 -9.43
C SER A 87 4.18 -0.30 -10.40
N GLY A 88 3.19 0.56 -10.68
CA GLY A 88 3.30 1.63 -11.67
C GLY A 88 3.80 1.14 -13.04
N THR A 89 4.68 1.91 -13.69
CA THR A 89 5.24 1.56 -15.01
C THR A 89 6.53 0.73 -14.96
N THR A 90 6.91 0.17 -13.81
CA THR A 90 8.23 -0.45 -13.66
C THR A 90 8.36 -1.81 -14.37
N ASN A 91 9.14 -1.85 -15.46
CA ASN A 91 9.79 -2.97 -16.18
C ASN A 91 9.28 -4.42 -15.93
N GLY A 92 8.00 -4.71 -16.18
CA GLY A 92 7.45 -6.08 -16.30
C GLY A 92 7.47 -6.96 -15.03
N ARG A 93 8.15 -6.55 -13.96
CA ARG A 93 8.23 -7.29 -12.69
C ARG A 93 6.87 -7.37 -11.99
N GLY A 94 6.14 -6.26 -11.94
CA GLY A 94 4.79 -6.20 -11.37
C GLY A 94 3.85 -7.24 -12.00
N PRO A 95 3.66 -7.22 -13.34
CA PRO A 95 2.87 -8.23 -14.03
C PRO A 95 3.32 -9.68 -13.74
N ARG A 96 4.63 -9.95 -13.80
CA ARG A 96 5.18 -11.30 -13.56
C ARG A 96 4.91 -11.80 -12.13
N TYR A 97 5.12 -10.96 -11.12
CA TYR A 97 4.88 -11.37 -9.73
C TYR A 97 3.39 -11.49 -9.42
N THR A 98 2.55 -10.69 -10.07
CA THR A 98 1.09 -10.81 -9.96
C THR A 98 0.60 -12.12 -10.55
N GLU A 99 1.07 -12.50 -11.75
CA GLU A 99 0.79 -13.81 -12.36
C GLU A 99 1.23 -14.98 -11.47
N ALA A 100 2.41 -14.87 -10.85
CA ALA A 100 2.90 -15.88 -9.91
C ALA A 100 1.97 -16.02 -8.69
N ALA A 101 1.40 -14.92 -8.19
CA ALA A 101 0.42 -14.93 -7.10
C ALA A 101 -0.91 -15.53 -7.55
N LEU A 102 -1.42 -15.15 -8.72
CA LEU A 102 -2.66 -15.68 -9.31
C LEU A 102 -2.58 -17.17 -9.62
N SER A 103 -1.36 -17.68 -9.86
CA SER A 103 -1.08 -19.10 -10.07
C SER A 103 -0.88 -19.88 -8.75
N ASP A 104 -0.91 -19.21 -7.59
CA ASP A 104 -0.81 -19.87 -6.29
C ASP A 104 -2.19 -20.40 -5.87
N PRO A 105 -2.36 -21.72 -5.68
CA PRO A 105 -3.67 -22.30 -5.30
C PRO A 105 -4.18 -21.79 -3.94
N ARG A 106 -3.32 -21.17 -3.13
CA ARG A 106 -3.69 -20.58 -1.84
C ARG A 106 -4.32 -19.20 -1.98
N LEU A 107 -4.27 -18.55 -3.15
CA LEU A 107 -4.71 -17.17 -3.36
C LEU A 107 -6.11 -16.90 -2.79
N PRO A 108 -7.19 -17.64 -3.15
CA PRO A 108 -8.53 -17.33 -2.66
C PRO A 108 -8.62 -17.37 -1.13
N ARG A 109 -7.98 -18.38 -0.51
CA ARG A 109 -7.95 -18.52 0.95
C ARG A 109 -7.19 -17.37 1.60
N VAL A 110 -5.99 -17.03 1.12
CA VAL A 110 -5.15 -15.98 1.70
C VAL A 110 -5.83 -14.62 1.60
N LEU A 111 -6.40 -14.27 0.45
CA LEU A 111 -7.11 -13.00 0.28
C LEU A 111 -8.29 -12.92 1.25
N ARG A 112 -9.13 -13.96 1.32
CA ARG A 112 -10.28 -13.99 2.24
C ARG A 112 -9.86 -13.89 3.71
N THR A 113 -8.94 -14.74 4.18
CA THR A 113 -8.61 -14.78 5.61
C THR A 113 -7.89 -13.52 6.06
N THR A 114 -7.04 -12.93 5.19
CA THR A 114 -6.37 -11.67 5.52
C THR A 114 -7.29 -10.46 5.41
N CYS A 115 -8.27 -10.47 4.49
CA CYS A 115 -9.35 -9.48 4.46
C CYS A 115 -10.15 -9.49 5.77
N VAL A 116 -10.62 -10.67 6.21
CA VAL A 116 -11.33 -10.83 7.49
C VAL A 116 -10.46 -10.38 8.67
N ALA A 117 -9.19 -10.78 8.72
CA ALA A 117 -8.30 -10.38 9.81
C ALA A 117 -8.07 -8.86 9.86
N VAL A 118 -7.87 -8.21 8.70
CA VAL A 118 -7.70 -6.76 8.63
C VAL A 118 -8.98 -6.03 9.03
N ARG A 119 -10.14 -6.42 8.50
CA ARG A 119 -11.45 -5.86 8.87
C ARG A 119 -11.80 -6.07 10.34
N GLY A 120 -11.29 -7.15 10.96
CA GLY A 120 -11.39 -7.41 12.40
C GLY A 120 -10.32 -6.71 13.25
N GLY A 121 -9.37 -5.99 12.64
CA GLY A 121 -8.27 -5.31 13.33
C GLY A 121 -7.09 -6.19 13.78
N ASP A 122 -7.07 -7.47 13.44
CA ASP A 122 -5.93 -8.37 13.70
C ASP A 122 -4.85 -8.23 12.61
N LEU A 123 -4.18 -7.08 12.59
CA LEU A 123 -3.10 -6.80 11.64
C LEU A 123 -1.90 -7.75 11.79
N SER A 124 -1.64 -8.20 13.01
CA SER A 124 -0.58 -9.18 13.30
C SER A 124 -0.94 -10.56 12.75
N GLY A 125 -2.19 -11.00 12.90
CA GLY A 125 -2.70 -12.22 12.29
C GLY A 125 -2.74 -12.15 10.78
N ALA A 126 -3.22 -11.06 10.20
CA ALA A 126 -3.18 -10.83 8.76
C ALA A 126 -1.74 -10.96 8.23
N TYR A 127 -0.76 -10.33 8.89
CA TYR A 127 0.65 -10.42 8.52
C TYR A 127 1.18 -11.86 8.59
N ARG A 128 0.84 -12.62 9.64
CA ARG A 128 1.25 -14.04 9.77
C ARG A 128 0.67 -14.91 8.66
N GLN A 129 -0.57 -14.64 8.26
CA GLN A 129 -1.31 -15.47 7.32
C GLN A 129 -0.97 -15.17 5.85
N PHE A 130 -0.50 -13.95 5.54
CA PHE A 130 -0.26 -13.57 4.16
C PHE A 130 1.02 -14.23 3.62
N ALA A 131 0.84 -15.23 2.74
CA ALA A 131 1.93 -15.87 2.01
C ALA A 131 1.48 -16.27 0.60
N LEU A 132 1.92 -15.51 -0.40
CA LEU A 132 1.68 -15.79 -1.82
C LEU A 132 2.98 -15.68 -2.61
N LYS A 133 3.15 -16.54 -3.61
CA LYS A 133 4.28 -16.48 -4.55
C LYS A 133 4.37 -15.09 -5.19
N GLY A 134 5.58 -14.53 -5.23
CA GLY A 134 5.84 -13.22 -5.85
C GLY A 134 5.43 -11.99 -5.03
N VAL A 135 4.73 -12.15 -3.90
CA VAL A 135 4.25 -11.02 -3.10
C VAL A 135 5.07 -10.84 -1.83
N GLY A 136 5.92 -9.81 -1.81
CA GLY A 136 6.67 -9.41 -0.62
C GLY A 136 5.90 -8.46 0.30
N ARG A 137 6.49 -8.14 1.46
CA ARG A 137 5.94 -7.21 2.48
C ARG A 137 5.46 -5.89 1.92
N SER A 138 6.28 -5.27 1.09
CA SER A 138 5.98 -3.99 0.46
C SER A 138 4.70 -4.01 -0.39
N PHE A 139 4.24 -5.18 -0.85
CA PHE A 139 3.03 -5.34 -1.64
C PHE A 139 1.84 -5.86 -0.83
N PHE A 140 2.01 -6.84 0.06
CA PHE A 140 0.86 -7.33 0.82
C PHE A 140 0.35 -6.30 1.84
N THR A 141 1.19 -5.38 2.33
CA THR A 141 0.71 -4.27 3.18
C THR A 141 -0.13 -3.26 2.38
N LYS A 142 0.05 -3.19 1.04
CA LYS A 142 -0.87 -2.47 0.15
C LYS A 142 -2.23 -3.15 0.07
N TRP A 143 -2.23 -4.48 0.02
CA TRP A 143 -3.46 -5.26 0.10
C TRP A 143 -4.19 -5.00 1.41
N PHE A 144 -3.49 -5.03 2.55
CA PHE A 144 -4.08 -4.71 3.86
C PHE A 144 -4.70 -3.31 3.87
N ALA A 145 -3.96 -2.28 3.42
CA ALA A 145 -4.48 -0.92 3.35
C ALA A 145 -5.68 -0.77 2.39
N ALA A 146 -5.79 -1.60 1.35
CA ALA A 146 -6.87 -1.54 0.38
C ALA A 146 -8.15 -2.22 0.85
N VAL A 147 -8.05 -3.28 1.66
CA VAL A 147 -9.23 -3.99 2.20
C VAL A 147 -9.75 -3.43 3.52
N ASP A 148 -8.97 -2.57 4.18
CA ASP A 148 -9.38 -1.96 5.45
C ASP A 148 -10.48 -0.91 5.22
N ASP A 149 -11.68 -1.21 5.69
CA ASP A 149 -12.88 -0.36 5.66
C ASP A 149 -13.42 -0.03 7.05
N ARG A 150 -12.68 -0.40 8.12
CA ARG A 150 -13.02 -0.05 9.50
C ARG A 150 -13.12 1.46 9.68
N GLU A 151 -13.73 1.98 10.73
CA GLU A 151 -13.85 3.44 10.93
C GLU A 151 -12.50 4.17 11.08
N ALA A 152 -12.49 5.49 10.82
CA ALA A 152 -11.28 6.31 10.89
C ALA A 152 -10.72 6.47 12.32
N ILE A 153 -11.54 6.19 13.34
CA ILE A 153 -11.12 6.15 14.74
C ILE A 153 -10.26 4.92 15.07
N CYS A 154 -10.29 3.89 14.22
CA CYS A 154 -9.46 2.70 14.38
C CYS A 154 -8.07 2.92 13.76
N ASP A 155 -7.07 2.26 14.34
CA ASP A 155 -5.75 2.08 13.72
C ASP A 155 -5.87 1.22 12.44
N ARG A 156 -6.27 1.85 11.32
CA ARG A 156 -6.37 1.26 9.98
C ARG A 156 -5.00 0.85 9.46
N ALA A 157 -4.95 -0.23 8.68
CA ALA A 157 -3.76 -0.74 8.03
C ALA A 157 -3.08 0.35 7.18
N LEU A 158 -1.77 0.47 7.34
CA LEU A 158 -0.91 1.36 6.57
C LEU A 158 0.14 0.53 5.81
N ILE A 159 0.55 1.03 4.66
CA ILE A 159 1.56 0.46 3.78
C ILE A 159 2.93 0.62 4.43
N LEU A 160 3.64 -0.50 4.59
CA LEU A 160 5.03 -0.53 5.04
C LEU A 160 5.94 -1.03 3.92
N ASP A 161 6.19 -0.16 2.94
CA ASP A 161 7.11 -0.43 1.86
C ASP A 161 8.54 0.05 2.16
N ASP A 162 9.47 -0.25 1.27
CA ASP A 162 10.89 0.05 1.48
C ASP A 162 11.20 1.55 1.42
N ARG A 163 10.33 2.40 0.87
CA ARG A 163 10.50 3.85 0.89
C ARG A 163 10.08 4.43 2.24
N VAL A 164 8.90 4.02 2.72
CA VAL A 164 8.41 4.38 4.06
C VAL A 164 9.41 3.91 5.11
N PHE A 165 9.86 2.66 5.02
CA PHE A 165 10.81 2.08 5.97
C PHE A 165 12.17 2.82 5.95
N ARG A 166 12.64 3.28 4.79
CA ARG A 166 13.85 4.11 4.69
C ARG A 166 13.69 5.46 5.38
N SER A 167 12.56 6.13 5.19
CA SER A 167 12.27 7.41 5.85
C SER A 167 12.18 7.26 7.37
N LEU A 168 11.53 6.20 7.85
CA LEU A 168 11.48 5.87 9.28
C LEU A 168 12.88 5.65 9.86
N ASN A 169 13.74 4.89 9.18
CA ASN A 169 15.11 4.67 9.63
C ASN A 169 15.93 5.98 9.63
N ALA A 170 15.75 6.84 8.62
CA ALA A 170 16.41 8.15 8.55
C ALA A 170 15.97 9.08 9.70
N LEU A 171 14.73 8.96 10.16
CA LEU A 171 14.23 9.63 11.36
C LEU A 171 14.68 8.98 12.69
N GLY A 172 15.55 7.96 12.62
CA GLY A 172 16.03 7.22 13.78
C GLY A 172 15.03 6.22 14.38
N TRP A 173 13.90 5.95 13.71
CA TRP A 173 12.94 4.96 14.18
C TRP A 173 13.44 3.54 13.92
N SER A 174 13.26 2.66 14.90
CA SER A 174 13.55 1.23 14.77
C SER A 174 12.34 0.39 15.15
N SER A 175 11.75 -0.28 14.16
CA SER A 175 10.59 -1.15 14.35
C SER A 175 10.75 -2.21 15.44
N TRP A 176 11.92 -2.85 15.57
CA TRP A 176 12.10 -3.90 16.57
C TRP A 176 12.32 -3.34 17.98
N LYS A 177 12.91 -2.13 18.10
CA LYS A 177 13.01 -1.44 19.39
C LYS A 177 11.63 -0.98 19.84
N ALA A 178 10.86 -0.37 18.93
CA ALA A 178 9.50 0.07 19.20
C ALA A 178 8.58 -1.09 19.59
N ALA A 179 8.71 -2.25 18.93
CA ALA A 179 7.90 -3.43 19.22
C ALA A 179 8.42 -4.28 20.40
N GLY A 180 9.62 -4.02 20.92
CA GLY A 180 10.28 -4.88 21.90
C GLY A 180 10.60 -6.30 21.39
N THR A 181 10.46 -6.57 20.10
CA THR A 181 10.65 -7.90 19.50
C THR A 181 11.12 -7.84 18.06
N ARG A 182 11.83 -8.89 17.61
CA ARG A 182 12.19 -9.06 16.20
C ARG A 182 11.07 -9.64 15.34
N HIS A 183 10.00 -10.13 15.97
CA HIS A 183 8.84 -10.74 15.30
C HIS A 183 8.12 -9.73 14.40
N TRP A 184 8.19 -9.95 13.08
CA TRP A 184 7.68 -9.02 12.06
C TRP A 184 6.19 -8.69 12.16
N PRO A 185 5.28 -9.64 12.42
CA PRO A 185 3.86 -9.34 12.62
C PRO A 185 3.61 -8.30 13.72
N THR A 186 4.28 -8.46 14.86
CA THR A 186 4.20 -7.50 15.97
C THR A 186 4.77 -6.15 15.56
N ARG A 187 5.93 -6.15 14.89
CA ARG A 187 6.57 -4.92 14.38
C ARG A 187 5.70 -4.14 13.40
N TYR A 188 4.92 -4.83 12.56
CA TYR A 188 3.98 -4.19 11.64
C TYR A 188 2.80 -3.56 12.38
N ALA A 189 2.19 -4.27 13.33
CA ALA A 189 1.12 -3.70 14.16
C ALA A 189 1.61 -2.48 14.97
N THR A 190 2.81 -2.56 15.54
CA THR A 190 3.44 -1.42 16.22
C THR A 190 3.72 -0.25 15.28
N TYR A 191 4.19 -0.52 14.05
CA TYR A 191 4.36 0.52 13.03
C TYR A 191 3.05 1.28 12.79
N VAL A 192 1.95 0.55 12.56
CA VAL A 192 0.64 1.15 12.30
C VAL A 192 0.21 2.01 13.49
N SER A 193 0.26 1.48 14.71
CA SER A 193 -0.16 2.23 15.89
C SER A 193 0.72 3.48 16.15
N CYS A 194 2.03 3.38 15.94
CA CYS A 194 2.91 4.55 16.02
C CYS A 194 2.54 5.64 15.00
N MET A 195 2.28 5.25 13.75
CA MET A 195 1.90 6.19 12.69
C MET A 195 0.59 6.90 12.98
N HIS A 196 -0.42 6.19 13.48
CA HIS A 196 -1.69 6.79 13.91
C HIS A 196 -1.49 7.76 15.08
N GLY A 197 -0.73 7.35 16.10
CA GLY A 197 -0.39 8.22 17.23
C GLY A 197 0.35 9.50 16.81
N TRP A 198 1.31 9.41 15.89
CA TRP A 198 2.00 10.59 15.35
C TRP A 198 1.09 11.44 14.48
N ALA A 199 0.29 10.85 13.60
CA ALA A 199 -0.63 11.59 12.75
C ALA A 199 -1.63 12.41 13.59
N SER A 200 -2.19 11.80 14.64
CA SER A 200 -3.06 12.46 15.60
C SER A 200 -2.37 13.65 16.29
N SER A 201 -1.15 13.48 16.81
CA SER A 201 -0.43 14.57 17.48
C SER A 201 0.01 15.69 16.55
N LEU A 202 0.16 15.41 15.25
CA LEU A 202 0.55 16.36 14.21
C LEU A 202 -0.66 17.01 13.52
N GLY A 203 -1.89 16.60 13.83
CA GLY A 203 -3.12 17.12 13.20
C GLY A 203 -3.28 16.73 11.72
N VAL A 204 -2.72 15.60 11.29
CA VAL A 204 -2.81 15.10 9.90
C VAL A 204 -3.43 13.71 9.87
N THR A 205 -3.81 13.25 8.68
CA THR A 205 -4.29 11.86 8.52
C THR A 205 -3.12 10.87 8.48
N PRO A 206 -3.28 9.65 9.02
CA PRO A 206 -2.28 8.59 8.93
C PRO A 206 -1.88 8.24 7.49
N ASP A 207 -2.85 8.22 6.57
CA ASP A 207 -2.63 8.00 5.13
C ASP A 207 -1.75 9.08 4.50
N TRP A 208 -1.93 10.34 4.92
CA TRP A 208 -1.12 11.46 4.44
C TRP A 208 0.30 11.37 5.00
N LEU A 209 0.46 11.04 6.28
CA LEU A 209 1.77 10.85 6.90
C LEU A 209 2.54 9.68 6.25
N GLU A 210 1.87 8.56 5.95
CA GLU A 210 2.44 7.46 5.18
C GLU A 210 2.90 7.93 3.79
N TRP A 211 2.06 8.70 3.08
CA TRP A 211 2.40 9.25 1.77
C TRP A 211 3.63 10.16 1.86
N LEU A 212 3.72 11.01 2.87
CA LEU A 212 4.89 11.88 3.10
C LEU A 212 6.15 11.04 3.26
N LEU A 213 6.12 10.01 4.12
CA LEU A 213 7.27 9.12 4.31
C LEU A 213 7.63 8.36 3.03
N PHE A 214 6.64 7.94 2.25
CA PHE A 214 6.86 7.33 0.93
C PHE A 214 7.53 8.31 -0.05
N HIS A 215 7.09 9.58 -0.04
CA HIS A 215 7.62 10.65 -0.89
C HIS A 215 9.08 10.97 -0.57
N LEU A 216 9.40 11.13 0.72
CA LEU A 216 10.76 11.42 1.20
C LEU A 216 11.75 10.31 0.84
N ASN A 217 11.33 9.05 0.90
CA ASN A 217 12.15 7.90 0.51
C ASN A 217 13.56 7.91 1.15
N GLY A 218 13.64 8.20 2.44
CA GLY A 218 14.89 8.31 3.21
C GLY A 218 15.63 9.65 3.11
N ARG A 219 15.14 10.64 2.35
CA ARG A 219 15.82 11.93 2.13
C ARG A 219 15.43 13.00 3.17
N VAL A 220 15.49 12.65 4.45
CA VAL A 220 15.00 13.51 5.53
C VAL A 220 15.94 14.70 5.82
N ASP A 221 17.27 14.48 5.80
CA ASP A 221 18.25 15.51 6.17
C ASP A 221 18.42 16.62 5.13
N ARG A 222 18.31 16.28 3.84
CA ARG A 222 18.36 17.27 2.75
C ARG A 222 17.20 18.25 2.81
N ASP A 223 16.05 17.79 3.30
CA ASP A 223 14.83 18.60 3.34
C ASP A 223 14.70 19.39 4.65
N LEU A 224 15.42 19.00 5.71
CA LEU A 224 15.49 19.77 6.96
C LEU A 224 16.57 20.86 6.94
N SER A 225 17.57 20.78 6.06
CA SER A 225 18.68 21.74 5.94
C SER A 225 18.44 22.91 4.97
N LEU A 226 17.39 22.84 4.15
CA LEU A 226 17.01 23.90 3.19
C LEU A 226 15.95 24.88 3.74
N GLY A 227 15.69 24.86 5.05
CA GLY A 227 14.68 25.70 5.71
C GLY A 227 15.15 26.34 7.01
N SER A 228 16.47 26.41 7.21
CA SER A 228 17.13 27.15 8.29
C SER A 228 17.77 28.42 7.77
#